data_AF-A0A9W7LUM6-F1
#
_entry.id   AF-A0A9W7LUM6-F1
#
_cell.length_a   1.000
_cell.length_b   1.000
_cell.length_c   1.000
_cell.angle_alpha   90.00
_cell.angle_beta   90.00
_cell.angle_gamma   90.00
#
_symmetry.space_group_name_H-M   'P 1'
#
loop_
_entity.id
_entity.type
_entity.pdbx_description
1 polymer ?
#
loop_
_entity_poly.entity_id
_entity_poly.type
_entity_poly.pdbx_seq_one_letter_code
_entity_poly.pdbx_strand_id
1 'polypeptide(L)'
;MQHIPTTVEEQLFLKAVKDECPWENLPKRLHAIFNSKDEWHRSIIDHCIKKRLQWNTSFARKLCKENEYYDEMMRFLRKSLALFPYYLAQYVCRVMRVSPFRYYCDMIFDLMRNEQPYDSIPNFSAADALRLTGIGRNEFIDIMNKCKSKVMDPIFAFIA
;
A
#
# COMPACT_ATOMS: atom_id res chain seq x y z
N MET A 1 -9.75 -2.47 -15.24
CA MET A 1 -10.32 -1.33 -15.97
C MET A 1 -9.31 -0.20 -15.92
N GLN A 2 -8.82 0.28 -17.07
CA GLN A 2 -7.96 1.47 -17.10
C GLN A 2 -8.83 2.69 -16.78
N HIS A 3 -8.50 3.43 -15.72
CA HIS A 3 -9.16 4.70 -15.41
C HIS A 3 -8.93 5.65 -16.59
N ILE A 4 -9.99 6.00 -17.31
CA ILE A 4 -9.94 7.01 -18.37
C ILE A 4 -9.83 8.36 -17.66
N PRO A 5 -8.81 9.19 -17.97
CA PRO A 5 -8.64 10.47 -17.31
C PRO A 5 -9.86 11.36 -17.57
N THR A 6 -10.59 11.70 -16.51
CA THR A 6 -11.93 12.30 -16.63
C THR A 6 -11.87 13.82 -16.73
N THR A 7 -10.76 14.45 -16.31
CA THR A 7 -10.58 15.90 -16.32
C THR A 7 -9.38 16.33 -17.16
N VAL A 8 -9.42 17.58 -17.67
CA VAL A 8 -8.32 18.18 -18.43
C VAL A 8 -7.07 18.28 -17.56
N GLU A 9 -7.24 18.56 -16.27
CA GLU A 9 -6.17 18.61 -15.28
C GLU A 9 -5.48 17.25 -15.12
N GLU A 10 -6.25 16.16 -15.02
CA GLU A 10 -5.71 14.81 -14.91
C GLU A 10 -4.92 14.43 -16.17
N GLN A 11 -5.42 14.79 -17.36
CA GLN A 11 -4.70 14.57 -18.61
C GLN A 11 -3.38 15.35 -18.67
N LEU A 12 -3.38 16.61 -18.24
CA LEU A 12 -2.17 17.43 -18.16
C LEU A 12 -1.16 16.86 -17.17
N PHE A 13 -1.64 16.42 -16.01
CA PHE A 13 -0.81 15.75 -15.00
C PHE A 13 -0.14 14.49 -15.57
N LEU A 14 -0.93 13.60 -16.18
CA LEU A 14 -0.41 12.35 -16.74
C LEU A 14 0.59 12.60 -17.86
N LYS A 15 0.35 13.62 -18.70
CA LYS A 15 1.32 14.04 -19.72
C LYS A 15 2.62 14.53 -19.08
N ALA A 16 2.54 15.40 -18.06
CA ALA A 16 3.72 15.90 -17.37
C ALA A 16 4.51 14.79 -16.66
N VAL A 17 3.84 13.79 -16.08
CA VAL A 17 4.50 12.61 -15.50
C VAL A 17 5.19 11.77 -16.58
N LYS A 18 4.50 11.51 -17.70
CA LYS A 18 5.05 10.72 -18.82
C LYS A 18 6.26 11.38 -19.45
N ASP A 19 6.22 12.70 -19.62
CA ASP A 19 7.30 13.49 -20.20
C ASP A 19 8.41 13.80 -19.16
N GLU A 20 8.29 13.29 -17.92
CA GLU A 20 9.19 13.55 -16.78
C GLU A 20 9.47 15.05 -16.57
N CYS A 21 8.41 15.85 -16.69
CA CYS A 21 8.50 17.31 -16.68
C CYS A 21 8.94 17.82 -15.29
N PRO A 22 10.04 18.58 -15.20
CA PRO A 22 10.46 19.18 -13.93
C PRO A 22 9.51 20.32 -13.52
N TRP A 23 9.51 20.63 -12.23
CA TRP A 23 8.66 21.68 -11.63
C TRP A 23 8.75 23.01 -12.38
N GLU A 24 9.96 23.40 -12.77
CA GLU A 24 10.27 24.69 -13.41
C GLU A 24 9.65 24.83 -14.81
N ASN A 25 9.31 23.70 -15.45
CA ASN A 25 8.75 23.65 -16.81
C ASN A 25 7.25 23.28 -16.82
N LEU A 26 6.60 23.28 -15.67
CA LEU A 26 5.19 22.92 -15.59
C LEU A 26 4.30 23.98 -16.29
N PRO A 27 3.22 23.54 -16.96
CA PRO A 27 2.19 24.45 -17.45
C PRO A 27 1.60 25.29 -16.30
N LYS A 28 1.27 26.55 -16.57
CA LYS A 28 0.64 27.47 -15.59
C LYS A 28 -0.58 26.88 -14.87
N ARG A 29 -1.36 26.05 -15.58
CA ARG A 29 -2.54 25.37 -15.01
C ARG A 29 -2.16 24.34 -13.94
N LEU A 30 -1.03 23.63 -14.10
CA LEU A 30 -0.54 22.71 -13.07
C LEU A 30 0.08 23.47 -11.89
N HIS A 31 0.75 24.61 -12.12
CA HIS A 31 1.18 25.49 -11.03
C HIS A 31 0.03 26.08 -10.21
N ALA A 32 -1.16 26.23 -10.79
CA ALA A 32 -2.34 26.66 -10.05
C ALA A 32 -2.94 25.54 -9.18
N ILE A 33 -2.60 24.28 -9.45
CA ILE A 33 -3.10 23.10 -8.73
C ILE A 33 -2.12 22.68 -7.63
N PHE A 34 -0.84 22.67 -7.95
CA PHE A 34 0.22 22.31 -7.02
C PHE A 34 0.81 23.60 -6.44
N ASN A 35 0.71 23.77 -5.13
CA ASN A 35 1.12 24.99 -4.45
C ASN A 35 2.64 25.05 -4.19
N SER A 36 3.35 23.93 -4.38
CA SER A 36 4.79 23.87 -4.22
C SER A 36 5.42 22.74 -5.02
N LYS A 37 6.74 22.85 -5.23
CA LYS A 37 7.58 21.79 -5.80
C LYS A 37 7.48 20.47 -5.03
N ASP A 38 7.39 20.55 -3.70
CA ASP A 38 7.24 19.36 -2.85
C ASP A 38 5.88 18.68 -3.04
N GLU A 39 4.81 19.45 -3.24
CA GLU A 39 3.48 18.92 -3.53
C GLU A 39 3.43 18.22 -4.89
N TRP A 40 4.10 18.80 -5.89
CA TRP A 40 4.29 18.18 -7.20
C TRP A 40 5.05 16.85 -7.09
N HIS A 41 6.20 16.85 -6.41
CA HIS A 41 7.01 15.64 -6.22
C HIS A 41 6.22 14.54 -5.50
N ARG A 42 5.52 14.88 -4.40
CA ARG A 42 4.67 13.93 -3.67
C ARG A 42 3.58 13.34 -4.57
N SER A 43 2.93 14.17 -5.40
CA SER A 43 1.86 13.72 -6.29
C SER A 43 2.38 12.76 -7.37
N ILE A 44 3.59 12.99 -7.90
CA ILE A 44 4.23 12.05 -8.83
C ILE A 44 4.53 10.71 -8.15
N ILE A 45 5.13 10.74 -6.95
CA ILE A 45 5.49 9.52 -6.21
C ILE A 45 4.24 8.70 -5.92
N ASP A 46 3.19 9.34 -5.40
CA ASP A 46 1.89 8.72 -5.12
C ASP A 46 1.26 8.13 -6.40
N HIS A 47 1.31 8.85 -7.53
CA HIS A 47 0.85 8.33 -8.80
C HIS A 47 1.61 7.06 -9.21
N CYS A 48 2.94 7.06 -9.15
CA CYS A 48 3.75 5.91 -9.49
C CYS A 48 3.45 4.71 -8.57
N ILE A 49 3.28 4.94 -7.27
CA ILE A 49 2.94 3.90 -6.29
C ILE A 49 1.56 3.30 -6.57
N LYS A 50 0.54 4.15 -6.78
CA LYS A 50 -0.83 3.71 -7.10
C LYS A 50 -0.89 2.91 -8.39
N LYS A 51 -0.06 3.26 -9.38
CA LYS A 51 0.11 2.51 -10.63
C LYS A 51 1.06 1.32 -10.53
N ARG A 52 1.70 1.11 -9.36
CA ARG A 52 2.61 -0.01 -9.06
C ARG A 52 3.80 -0.08 -10.03
N LEU A 53 4.37 1.07 -10.38
CA LEU A 53 5.51 1.16 -11.29
C LEU A 53 6.81 0.76 -10.59
N GLN A 54 7.76 0.17 -11.31
CA GLN A 54 9.10 -0.06 -10.75
C GLN A 54 9.83 1.27 -10.58
N TRP A 55 10.56 1.43 -9.46
CA TRP A 55 11.24 2.68 -9.13
C TRP A 55 12.15 3.13 -10.26
N ASN A 56 13.06 2.25 -10.69
CA ASN A 56 14.06 2.48 -11.74
C ASN A 56 13.50 2.91 -13.10
N THR A 57 12.27 2.52 -13.45
CA THR A 57 11.62 2.89 -14.72
C THR A 57 10.61 4.03 -14.56
N SER A 58 10.36 4.48 -13.33
CA SER A 58 9.37 5.52 -13.04
C SER A 58 10.02 6.87 -12.80
N PHE A 59 9.23 7.94 -12.92
CA PHE A 59 9.72 9.30 -12.63
C PHE A 59 10.17 9.46 -11.17
N ALA A 60 9.62 8.65 -10.24
CA ALA A 60 9.98 8.68 -8.83
C ALA A 60 11.49 8.48 -8.56
N ARG A 61 12.24 7.83 -9.48
CA ARG A 61 13.70 7.66 -9.36
C ARG A 61 14.49 8.96 -9.25
N LYS A 62 13.94 10.05 -9.81
CA LYS A 62 14.57 11.39 -9.76
C LYS A 62 14.18 12.16 -8.50
N LEU A 63 13.22 11.66 -7.72
CA LEU A 63 12.51 12.42 -6.68
C LEU A 63 12.69 11.86 -5.28
N CYS A 64 12.97 10.56 -5.15
CA CYS A 64 13.14 9.89 -3.87
C CYS A 64 14.09 8.67 -4.01
N LYS A 65 14.61 8.19 -2.87
CA LYS A 65 15.47 7.01 -2.86
C LYS A 65 14.64 5.73 -3.07
N GLU A 66 15.29 4.70 -3.61
CA GLU A 66 14.64 3.42 -3.91
C GLU A 66 14.01 2.76 -2.67
N ASN A 67 14.69 2.81 -1.52
CA ASN A 67 14.18 2.25 -0.27
C ASN A 67 12.96 3.02 0.24
N GLU A 68 12.98 4.35 0.21
CA GLU A 68 11.85 5.20 0.62
C GLU A 68 10.62 4.92 -0.25
N TYR A 69 10.82 4.78 -1.57
CA TYR A 69 9.77 4.48 -2.52
C TYR A 69 9.09 3.12 -2.26
N TYR A 70 9.89 2.07 -2.11
CA TYR A 70 9.35 0.73 -1.91
C TYR A 70 8.78 0.53 -0.50
N ASP A 71 9.32 1.19 0.52
CA ASP A 71 8.70 1.23 1.85
C ASP A 71 7.29 1.81 1.77
N GLU A 72 7.13 2.95 1.09
CA GLU A 72 5.82 3.58 0.94
C GLU A 72 4.88 2.76 0.05
N MET A 73 5.39 2.16 -1.02
CA MET A 73 4.60 1.23 -1.85
C MET A 73 4.09 0.05 -1.03
N MET A 74 4.93 -0.58 -0.20
CA MET A 74 4.53 -1.71 0.62
C MET A 74 3.50 -1.32 1.68
N ARG A 75 3.61 -0.13 2.28
CA ARG A 75 2.58 0.43 3.17
C ARG A 75 1.26 0.63 2.43
N PHE A 76 1.29 1.25 1.25
CA PHE A 76 0.11 1.47 0.42
C PHE A 76 -0.58 0.14 0.05
N LEU A 77 0.19 -0.82 -0.48
CA LEU A 77 -0.35 -2.13 -0.89
C LEU A 77 -0.99 -2.87 0.27
N ARG A 78 -0.35 -2.90 1.45
CA ARG A 78 -0.90 -3.57 2.63
C ARG A 78 -2.18 -2.89 3.12
N LYS A 79 -2.18 -1.54 3.19
CA LYS A 79 -3.37 -0.76 3.58
C LYS A 79 -4.53 -0.95 2.60
N SER A 80 -4.23 -1.14 1.32
CA SER A 80 -5.23 -1.44 0.27
C SER A 80 -5.57 -2.94 0.16
N LEU A 81 -5.10 -3.79 1.09
CA LEU A 81 -5.31 -5.24 1.09
C LEU A 81 -4.90 -5.92 -0.23
N ALA A 82 -3.91 -5.34 -0.91
CA ALA A 82 -3.48 -5.78 -2.23
C ALA A 82 -2.63 -7.05 -2.16
N LEU A 83 -2.70 -7.83 -3.24
CA LEU A 83 -1.83 -9.00 -3.44
C LEU A 83 -0.35 -8.59 -3.30
N PHE A 84 0.46 -9.47 -2.71
CA PHE A 84 1.90 -9.28 -2.64
C PHE A 84 2.48 -8.99 -4.04
N PRO A 85 3.36 -7.98 -4.19
CA PRO A 85 3.88 -7.60 -5.50
C PRO A 85 4.96 -8.59 -5.97
N TYR A 86 4.54 -9.76 -6.47
CA TYR A 86 5.45 -10.83 -6.90
C TYR A 86 6.45 -10.41 -7.98
N TYR A 87 6.08 -9.47 -8.85
CA TYR A 87 7.00 -8.89 -9.84
C TYR A 87 8.17 -8.10 -9.21
N LEU A 88 8.05 -7.69 -7.95
CA LEU A 88 9.12 -7.06 -7.15
C LEU A 88 9.75 -8.01 -6.12
N ALA A 89 9.39 -9.30 -6.14
CA ALA A 89 9.80 -10.25 -5.10
C ALA A 89 11.33 -10.30 -4.91
N GLN A 90 12.11 -10.15 -5.98
CA GLN A 90 13.57 -10.12 -5.87
C GLN A 90 14.05 -8.98 -4.96
N TYR A 91 13.54 -7.76 -5.13
CA TYR A 91 13.90 -6.62 -4.29
C TYR A 91 13.28 -6.75 -2.90
N VAL A 92 11.97 -7.01 -2.81
CA VAL A 92 11.23 -7.04 -1.54
C VAL A 92 11.75 -8.14 -0.61
N CYS A 93 11.99 -9.35 -1.13
CA CYS A 93 12.48 -10.45 -0.30
C CYS A 93 13.97 -10.30 0.05
N ARG A 94 14.83 -9.86 -0.88
CA ARG A 94 16.29 -9.84 -0.65
C ARG A 94 16.75 -8.56 0.06
N VAL A 95 16.24 -7.41 -0.35
CA VAL A 95 16.68 -6.10 0.14
C VAL A 95 15.84 -5.70 1.34
N MET A 96 14.52 -5.68 1.21
CA MET A 96 13.62 -5.28 2.32
C MET A 96 13.43 -6.39 3.37
N ARG A 97 13.84 -7.63 3.08
CA ARG A 97 13.67 -8.80 3.95
C ARG A 97 12.21 -9.08 4.33
N VAL A 98 11.28 -8.77 3.44
CA VAL A 98 9.86 -9.05 3.62
C VAL A 98 9.47 -10.23 2.72
N SER A 99 9.14 -11.37 3.34
CA SER A 99 8.60 -12.51 2.61
C SER A 99 7.09 -12.35 2.36
N PRO A 100 6.52 -13.04 1.35
CA PRO A 100 5.08 -13.08 1.14
C PRO A 100 4.32 -13.54 2.40
N PHE A 101 4.84 -14.56 3.10
CA PHE A 101 4.29 -15.03 4.37
C PHE A 101 4.20 -13.89 5.39
N ARG A 102 5.31 -13.17 5.62
CA ARG A 102 5.34 -12.06 6.57
C ARG A 102 4.35 -10.95 6.18
N TYR A 103 4.30 -10.61 4.90
CA TYR A 103 3.39 -9.60 4.38
C TYR A 103 1.91 -9.92 4.68
N TYR A 104 1.48 -11.16 4.46
CA TYR A 104 0.10 -11.57 4.75
C TYR A 104 -0.18 -11.71 6.25
N CYS A 105 0.79 -12.16 7.05
CA CYS A 105 0.65 -12.11 8.51
C CYS A 105 0.43 -10.68 9.01
N ASP A 106 1.22 -9.72 8.53
CA ASP A 106 1.08 -8.30 8.91
C ASP A 106 -0.27 -7.73 8.43
N MET A 107 -0.73 -8.08 7.23
CA MET A 107 -2.04 -7.66 6.71
C MET A 107 -3.20 -8.20 7.58
N ILE A 108 -3.17 -9.49 7.91
CA ILE A 108 -4.20 -10.12 8.75
C ILE A 108 -4.18 -9.52 10.15
N PHE A 109 -2.99 -9.30 10.72
CA PHE A 109 -2.85 -8.63 12.02
C PHE A 109 -3.43 -7.21 12.00
N ASP A 110 -3.14 -6.43 10.95
CA ASP A 110 -3.69 -5.08 10.79
C ASP A 110 -5.23 -5.11 10.71
N LEU A 111 -5.83 -6.10 10.03
CA LEU A 111 -7.29 -6.28 10.00
C LEU A 111 -7.86 -6.58 11.39
N MET A 112 -7.25 -7.52 12.13
CA MET A 112 -7.68 -7.88 13.48
C MET A 112 -7.60 -6.69 14.43
N ARG A 113 -6.46 -5.98 14.43
CA ARG A 113 -6.23 -4.81 15.28
C ARG A 113 -7.24 -3.68 15.02
N ASN A 114 -7.64 -3.51 13.77
CA ASN A 114 -8.58 -2.47 13.36
C ASN A 114 -10.04 -2.96 13.32
N GLU A 115 -10.31 -4.16 13.85
CA GLU A 115 -11.62 -4.84 13.85
C GLU A 115 -12.29 -4.90 12.46
N GLN A 116 -11.50 -4.95 11.40
CA GLN A 116 -12.00 -5.06 10.04
C GLN A 116 -12.38 -6.51 9.72
N PRO A 117 -13.50 -6.76 9.01
CA PRO A 117 -13.90 -8.11 8.64
C PRO A 117 -12.92 -8.72 7.64
N TYR A 118 -12.69 -10.03 7.73
CA TYR A 118 -11.88 -10.78 6.75
C TYR A 118 -12.39 -10.61 5.32
N ASP A 119 -13.71 -10.48 5.14
CA ASP A 119 -14.37 -10.33 3.84
C ASP A 119 -14.00 -9.02 3.11
N SER A 120 -13.29 -8.09 3.78
CA SER A 120 -12.70 -6.91 3.13
C SER A 120 -11.50 -7.25 2.23
N ILE A 121 -10.87 -8.41 2.42
CA ILE A 121 -9.72 -8.83 1.61
C ILE A 121 -10.19 -9.24 0.20
N PRO A 122 -9.62 -8.68 -0.87
CA PRO A 122 -9.92 -9.11 -2.24
C PRO A 122 -9.59 -10.60 -2.46
N ASN A 123 -10.41 -11.30 -3.26
CA ASN A 123 -10.33 -12.76 -3.45
C ASN A 123 -8.91 -13.31 -3.72
N PHE A 124 -8.16 -12.68 -4.63
CA PHE A 124 -6.79 -13.13 -4.94
C PHE A 124 -5.84 -12.95 -3.75
N SER A 125 -5.97 -11.85 -3.00
CA SER A 125 -5.22 -11.63 -1.77
C SER A 125 -5.61 -12.66 -0.69
N ALA A 126 -6.90 -12.95 -0.55
CA ALA A 126 -7.42 -13.89 0.45
C ALA A 126 -6.97 -15.34 0.15
N ALA A 127 -7.07 -15.77 -1.12
CA ALA A 127 -6.59 -17.08 -1.54
C ALA A 127 -5.09 -17.26 -1.27
N ASP A 128 -4.31 -16.21 -1.52
CA ASP A 128 -2.86 -16.25 -1.31
C ASP A 128 -2.48 -16.19 0.17
N ALA A 129 -3.20 -15.39 0.95
CA ALA A 129 -3.07 -15.35 2.41
C ALA A 129 -3.39 -16.70 3.04
N LEU A 130 -4.47 -17.35 2.63
CA LEU A 130 -4.83 -18.70 3.07
C LEU A 130 -3.74 -19.71 2.71
N ARG A 131 -3.28 -19.70 1.45
CA ARG A 131 -2.23 -20.62 0.96
C ARG A 131 -0.93 -20.51 1.75
N LEU A 132 -0.55 -19.30 2.14
CA LEU A 132 0.74 -19.03 2.80
C LEU A 132 0.66 -19.12 4.32
N THR A 133 -0.43 -18.64 4.93
CA THR A 133 -0.56 -18.52 6.39
C THR A 133 -1.43 -19.60 7.01
N GLY A 134 -2.27 -20.28 6.22
CA GLY A 134 -3.30 -21.20 6.71
C GLY A 134 -4.52 -20.50 7.32
N ILE A 135 -4.59 -19.16 7.29
CA ILE A 135 -5.68 -18.40 7.89
C ILE A 135 -6.70 -18.01 6.80
N GLY A 136 -7.79 -18.76 6.77
CA GLY A 136 -9.00 -18.43 6.03
C GLY A 136 -9.97 -17.60 6.86
N ARG A 137 -11.17 -17.43 6.32
CA ARG A 137 -12.25 -16.67 6.97
C ARG A 137 -12.64 -17.26 8.33
N ASN A 138 -12.77 -18.59 8.43
CA ASN A 138 -13.21 -19.26 9.64
C ASN A 138 -12.13 -19.18 10.72
N GLU A 139 -10.86 -19.44 10.36
CA GLU A 139 -9.73 -19.34 11.27
C GLU A 139 -9.57 -17.90 11.80
N PHE A 140 -9.76 -16.90 10.93
CA PHE A 140 -9.74 -15.49 11.34
C PHE A 140 -10.84 -15.18 12.37
N ILE A 141 -12.08 -15.60 12.12
CA ILE A 141 -13.21 -15.38 13.03
C ILE A 141 -12.96 -16.07 14.37
N ASP A 142 -12.47 -17.30 14.36
CA ASP A 142 -12.15 -18.06 15.57
C ASP A 142 -11.06 -17.37 16.40
N ILE A 143 -10.00 -16.86 15.75
CA ILE A 143 -8.94 -16.10 16.42
C ILE A 143 -9.49 -14.81 17.02
N MET A 144 -10.29 -14.05 16.26
CA MET A 144 -10.90 -12.81 16.73
C MET A 144 -11.79 -13.04 17.95
N ASN A 145 -12.63 -14.08 17.93
CA ASN A 145 -13.50 -14.44 19.04
C ASN A 145 -12.70 -14.85 20.27
N LYS A 146 -11.63 -15.64 20.10
CA LYS A 146 -10.71 -16.01 21.20
C LYS A 146 -9.98 -14.81 21.80
N CYS A 147 -9.65 -13.81 20.99
CA CYS A 147 -9.05 -12.57 21.48
C CYS A 147 -10.07 -11.72 22.26
N LYS A 148 -11.33 -11.67 21.80
CA LYS A 148 -12.42 -10.96 22.48
C LYS A 148 -12.88 -11.64 23.77
N SER A 149 -12.88 -12.97 23.82
CA SER A 149 -13.22 -13.71 25.04
C SER A 149 -12.14 -13.59 26.13
N LYS A 150 -10.95 -13.06 25.81
CA LYS A 150 -9.90 -12.72 26.77
C LYS A 150 -9.97 -11.27 27.25
N VAL A 151 -11.04 -10.53 26.95
CA VAL A 151 -11.35 -9.25 27.59
C VAL A 151 -11.57 -9.53 29.08
N MET A 152 -10.49 -9.27 29.84
CA MET A 152 -10.34 -9.18 31.29
C MET A 152 -11.47 -9.76 32.13
N ASP A 153 -11.24 -10.93 32.70
CA ASP A 153 -11.86 -11.29 33.97
C ASP A 153 -11.53 -10.18 34.99
N PRO A 154 -12.51 -9.48 35.58
CA PRO A 154 -12.27 -8.41 36.57
C PRO A 154 -11.53 -8.89 37.82
N ILE A 155 -11.39 -10.21 37.99
CA ILE A 155 -10.80 -10.88 39.15
C ILE A 155 -9.28 -10.63 39.24
N PHE A 156 -8.59 -10.27 38.16
CA PHE A 156 -7.15 -9.95 38.20
C PHE A 156 -6.81 -8.45 38.37
N ALA A 157 -7.81 -7.57 38.52
CA ALA A 157 -7.57 -6.13 38.77
C ALA A 157 -7.22 -5.79 40.24
N PHE A 158 -7.13 -6.78 41.14
CA PHE A 158 -6.92 -6.57 42.58
C PHE A 158 -5.54 -6.96 43.13
N ILE A 159 -4.54 -7.17 42.27
CA ILE A 159 -3.15 -7.35 42.70
C ILE A 159 -2.24 -6.42 41.90
N ALA A 160 -2.40 -5.13 42.15
CA ALA A 160 -1.41 -4.08 41.90
C ALA A 160 -1.28 -3.24 43.17
#